data_AF-L0K3W9-F1
#
_entry.id   AF-L0K3W9-F1
#
_cell.length_a   1.000
_cell.length_b   1.000
_cell.length_c   1.000
_cell.angle_alpha   90.00
_cell.angle_beta   90.00
_cell.angle_gamma   90.00
#
_symmetry.space_group_name_H-M   'P 1'
#
loop_
_entity.id
_entity.type
_entity.pdbx_description
1 polymer ?
#
loop_
_entity_poly.entity_id
_entity_poly.type
_entity_poly.pdbx_seq_one_letter_code
_entity_poly.pdbx_strand_id
1 'polypeptide(L)' 'MRVKCTLCRRTIPDRSTQRVCECGWCMDPNCSKNHEEFCPVDGTDRWIGAFER' A
#
# COMPACT_ATOMS: atom_id res chain seq x y z
N MET A 1 5.43 1.32 19.62
CA MET A 1 4.29 1.01 18.73
C MET A 1 4.80 0.18 17.55
N ARG A 2 4.14 -0.93 17.21
CA ARG A 2 4.48 -1.76 16.05
C ARG A 2 3.60 -1.32 14.87
N VAL A 3 4.20 -1.02 13.72
CA VAL A 3 3.46 -0.64 12.50
C VAL A 3 3.09 -1.89 11.72
N LYS A 4 1.87 -1.95 11.20
CA LYS A 4 1.40 -3.06 10.37
C LYS A 4 1.26 -2.56 8.94
N CYS A 5 1.64 -3.40 7.98
CA CYS A 5 1.38 -3.16 6.58
C CYS A 5 -0.13 -3.17 6.33
N THR A 6 -0.69 -2.13 5.72
CA THR A 6 -2.11 -2.05 5.39
C THR A 6 -2.55 -3.18 4.45
N LEU A 7 -1.69 -3.58 3.51
CA LEU A 7 -1.98 -4.62 2.52
C LEU A 7 -1.97 -6.04 3.12
N CYS A 8 -0.82 -6.49 3.62
CA CYS A 8 -0.66 -7.87 4.05
C CYS A 8 -0.94 -8.08 5.54
N ARG A 9 -1.24 -7.01 6.31
CA ARG A 9 -1.46 -7.00 7.77
C ARG A 9 -0.30 -7.55 8.61
N ARG A 10 0.83 -7.90 8.00
CA ARG A 10 2.05 -8.30 8.69
C ARG A 10 2.63 -7.11 9.44
N THR A 11 3.25 -7.41 10.57
CA THR A 11 4.02 -6.41 11.32
C THR A 11 5.28 -6.08 10.53
N ILE A 12 5.53 -4.79 10.31
CA ILE A 12 6.76 -4.32 9.67
C ILE A 12 7.88 -4.45 10.71
N PRO A 13 8.93 -5.27 10.45
CA PRO A 13 9.93 -5.61 11.44
C PRO A 13 10.79 -4.39 11.83
N ASP A 14 11.06 -3.51 10.87
CA ASP A 14 11.77 -2.26 11.09
C ASP A 14 10.93 -1.08 10.60
N ARG A 15 10.76 -0.06 11.46
CA ARG A 15 9.93 1.09 11.11
C ARG A 15 10.60 1.98 10.07
N SER A 16 11.92 1.96 9.97
CA SER A 16 12.68 2.75 9.01
C SER A 16 12.51 2.24 7.58
N THR A 17 12.13 0.96 7.41
CA THR A 17 11.80 0.39 6.10
C THR A 17 10.33 0.59 5.72
N GLN A 18 9.49 1.15 6.60
CA GLN A 18 8.10 1.42 6.27
C GLN A 18 8.03 2.44 5.10
N ARG A 19 7.13 2.19 4.15
CA ARG A 19 6.80 3.13 3.09
C ARG A 19 5.39 3.65 3.31
N VAL A 20 5.24 4.96 3.28
CA VAL A 20 3.94 5.62 3.33
C VAL A 20 3.65 6.13 1.93
N CYS A 21 2.57 5.63 1.35
CA CYS A 21 2.09 6.12 0.06
C CYS A 21 1.24 7.38 0.27
N GLU A 22 1.12 8.22 -0.76
CA GLU A 22 0.29 9.43 -0.76
C GLU A 22 -1.20 9.13 -0.54
N CYS A 23 -1.65 7.90 -0.83
CA CYS A 23 -2.98 7.42 -0.46
C CYS A 23 -3.19 7.23 1.07
N GLY A 24 -2.15 7.45 1.87
CA GLY A 24 -2.16 7.33 3.34
C GLY A 24 -1.86 5.91 3.85
N TRP A 25 -1.60 4.94 2.98
CA TRP A 25 -1.32 3.56 3.39
C TRP A 25 0.13 3.39 3.83
N CYS A 26 0.33 2.68 4.93
CA CYS A 26 1.65 2.34 5.45
C CYS A 26 1.94 0.87 5.13
N MET A 27 3.05 0.62 4.43
CA MET A 27 3.34 -0.67 3.81
C MET A 27 4.79 -1.08 3.99
N ASP A 28 5.02 -2.38 3.94
CA ASP A 28 6.36 -2.95 3.77
C ASP A 28 6.91 -2.62 2.36
N PRO A 29 8.23 -2.51 2.15
CA PRO A 29 8.81 -2.23 0.83
C PRO A 29 8.33 -3.16 -0.28
N ASN A 30 8.11 -4.44 0.02
CA ASN A 30 7.63 -5.41 -0.97
C ASN A 30 6.18 -5.12 -1.37
N CYS A 31 5.33 -4.84 -0.38
CA CYS A 31 3.94 -4.48 -0.60
C CYS A 31 3.82 -3.10 -1.28
N SER A 32 4.72 -2.17 -1.00
CA SER A 32 4.75 -0.85 -1.63
C SER A 32 4.98 -0.92 -3.13
N LYS A 33 5.87 -1.80 -3.61
CA LYS A 33 6.11 -1.99 -5.05
C LYS A 33 4.87 -2.53 -5.77
N ASN A 34 4.24 -3.55 -5.18
CA ASN A 34 3.00 -4.10 -5.73
C ASN A 34 1.82 -3.12 -5.58
N HIS A 35 1.89 -2.17 -4.65
CA HIS A 35 0.84 -1.17 -4.49
C HIS A 35 0.91 -0.09 -5.56
N GLU A 36 2.09 0.22 -6.09
CA GLU A 36 2.29 1.34 -7.03
C GLU A 36 1.35 1.27 -8.23
N GLU A 37 1.15 0.08 -8.80
CA GLU A 37 0.23 -0.12 -9.93
C GLU A 37 -1.26 -0.04 -9.54
N PHE A 38 -1.61 -0.45 -8.31
CA PHE A 38 -2.99 -0.49 -7.78
C PHE A 38 -3.31 0.66 -6.82
N CYS A 39 -2.48 1.69 -6.76
CA CYS A 39 -2.70 2.78 -5.82
C CYS A 39 -4.02 3.51 -6.15
N PRO A 40 -4.96 3.65 -5.21
CA PRO A 40 -6.23 4.33 -5.47
C PRO A 40 -6.03 5.81 -5.81
N VAL A 41 -4.91 6.37 -5.35
CA VAL A 41 -4.47 7.73 -5.63
C VAL A 41 -3.18 7.67 -6.45
N ASP A 42 -3.13 7.22 -7.70
CA ASP A 42 -2.01 7.39 -8.68
C ASP A 42 -1.57 6.09 -9.34
N GLY A 43 -2.18 4.98 -8.94
CA GLY A 43 -2.01 3.71 -9.63
C GLY A 43 -2.58 3.77 -11.04
N THR A 44 -1.84 3.17 -11.96
CA THR A 44 -2.23 2.98 -13.36
C THR A 44 -3.55 2.20 -13.48
N ASP A 45 -3.85 1.36 -12.49
CA ASP A 45 -5.08 0.55 -12.39
C ASP A 45 -6.27 1.31 -11.79
N ARG A 46 -6.21 2.65 -11.65
CA ARG A 46 -7.36 3.51 -11.26
C ARG A 46 -8.63 3.25 -12.11
N TRP A 47 -8.54 2.53 -13.22
CA TRP A 47 -9.62 2.21 -14.15
C TRP A 47 -10.32 0.85 -13.95
N ILE A 48 -9.80 -0.09 -13.16
CA ILE A 48 -10.42 -1.43 -13.02
C ILE A 48 -11.33 -1.53 -11.77
N GLY A 49 -11.35 -0.53 -10.89
CA GLY A 49 -12.20 -0.49 -9.70
C GLY A 49 -13.56 0.23 -9.86
N ALA A 50 -13.83 0.88 -10.99
CA ALA A 50 -15.07 1.64 -11.22
C ALA A 50 -16.21 0.80 -11.83
N PHE A 51 -16.13 -0.54 -11.74
CA PHE A 51 -17.13 -1.44 -12.31
C PHE A 51 -17.57 -2.52 -11.34
N GLU A 52 -18.12 -2.15 -10.18
CA GLU A 52 -19.13 -3.01 -9.52
C GLU A 52 -20.24 -2.15 -8.89
N ARG A 53 -21.42 -2.27 -9.52
CA ARG A 53 -22.81 -1.88 -9.15
C ARG A 53 -23.34 -0.51 -9.54
#